data_AF-A0A5R8M5M7-F1
#
_entry.id   AF-A0A5R8M5M7-F1
#
_cell.length_a   1.000
_cell.length_b   1.000
_cell.length_c   1.000
_cell.angle_alpha   90.00
_cell.angle_beta   90.00
_cell.angle_gamma   90.00
#
_symmetry.space_group_name_H-M   'P 1'
#
loop_
_entity.id
_entity.type
_entity.pdbx_description
1 polymer ?
#
loop_
_entity_poly.entity_id
_entity_poly.type
_entity_poly.pdbx_seq_one_letter_code
_entity_poly.pdbx_strand_id
1 'polypeptide(L)'
;MLISLSGGDFSKQKTKVAHILNLYPESRNSDITLTIKYWETFQPDIYSSHGILPKDLFRLERMHYIVRARAKIQNEYNLFTPNTEVKRFRRKHEEEMSEAVLEDAKPRKLVHVYADETGKTQNYVVVSSVWVLAGRAVFTVSQAITSWQKTSRWAKREAHFAKLGKQDLDTLNEYLRIIVKNREFLSFKSIAVERARTKRSIEQVVEKLHEHMLLRGAEHEIDSNRIGLPQKIEVTLDHEQSLDAITLDEIKRRINGGYAAKYGEEIEVSQIETISSRNSPLVQLSDLVAGAINRKMNNTGDKNYKDEMADLVIHMLDLQFEQDKVEGLDVSALFKI
;
A
#
# COMPACT_ATOMS: atom_id res chain seq x y z
N MET A 1 2.45 9.06 13.74
CA MET A 1 2.81 7.63 13.81
C MET A 1 1.92 6.83 12.87
N LEU A 2 0.59 6.88 13.02
CA LEU A 2 -0.35 6.28 12.05
C LEU A 2 -0.10 6.78 10.62
N ILE A 3 0.04 8.09 10.44
CA ILE A 3 0.46 8.69 9.16
C ILE A 3 1.73 8.02 8.59
N SER A 4 2.78 7.82 9.41
CA SER A 4 4.00 7.14 8.94
C SER A 4 3.77 5.66 8.62
N LEU A 5 2.86 4.98 9.35
CA LEU A 5 2.52 3.58 9.10
C LEU A 5 1.80 3.43 7.77
N SER A 6 0.76 4.23 7.53
CA SER A 6 -0.02 4.23 6.29
C SER A 6 0.86 4.60 5.10
N GLY A 7 1.76 5.58 5.28
CA GLY A 7 2.73 5.97 4.26
C GLY A 7 3.84 4.96 3.95
N GLY A 8 4.03 3.92 4.77
CA GLY A 8 5.18 3.01 4.64
C GLY A 8 6.52 3.62 5.08
N ASP A 9 6.51 4.67 5.90
CA ASP A 9 7.69 5.29 6.49
C ASP A 9 8.14 4.56 7.77
N PHE A 10 9.09 3.65 7.60
CA PHE A 10 9.66 2.84 8.68
C PHE A 10 10.95 3.44 9.26
N SER A 11 11.19 4.75 9.12
CA SER A 11 12.38 5.41 9.67
C SER A 11 12.47 5.36 11.21
N LYS A 12 11.32 5.27 11.89
CA LYS A 12 11.23 5.28 13.36
C LYS A 12 10.86 3.90 13.90
N GLN A 13 11.51 3.50 15.00
CA GLN A 13 11.24 2.24 15.70
C GLN A 13 9.76 2.07 16.09
N LYS A 14 9.09 3.14 16.52
CA LYS A 14 7.66 3.08 16.87
C LYS A 14 6.78 2.70 15.67
N THR A 15 7.09 3.21 14.48
CA THR A 15 6.33 2.86 13.26
C THR A 15 6.56 1.41 12.88
N LYS A 16 7.81 0.93 12.98
CA LYS A 16 8.15 -0.49 12.79
C LYS A 16 7.38 -1.39 13.76
N VAL A 17 7.34 -1.05 15.05
CA VAL A 17 6.58 -1.81 16.05
C VAL A 17 5.08 -1.77 15.76
N ALA A 18 4.51 -0.61 15.43
CA ALA A 18 3.10 -0.49 15.04
C ALA A 18 2.75 -1.38 13.84
N HIS A 19 3.64 -1.51 12.86
CA HIS A 19 3.46 -2.41 11.72
C HIS A 19 3.37 -3.88 12.12
N ILE A 20 4.28 -4.34 13.00
CA ILE A 20 4.21 -5.73 13.51
C ILE A 20 2.92 -5.95 14.30
N LEU A 21 2.52 -5.01 15.15
CA LEU A 21 1.28 -5.10 15.92
C LEU A 21 0.02 -5.09 15.04
N ASN A 22 0.06 -4.42 13.88
CA ASN A 22 -1.02 -4.45 12.92
C ASN A 22 -1.09 -5.81 12.22
N LEU A 23 0.04 -6.28 11.69
CA LEU A 23 0.12 -7.46 10.85
C LEU A 23 0.00 -8.79 11.63
N TYR A 24 0.48 -8.82 12.88
CA TYR A 24 0.55 -9.98 13.76
C TYR A 24 -0.18 -9.70 15.08
N PRO A 25 -1.50 -9.95 15.16
CA PRO A 25 -2.27 -9.73 16.40
C PRO A 25 -1.69 -10.44 17.62
N GLU A 26 -1.09 -11.62 17.45
CA GLU A 26 -0.43 -12.39 18.50
C GLU A 26 0.73 -11.63 19.17
N SER A 27 1.38 -10.74 18.42
CA SER A 27 2.48 -9.91 18.93
C SER A 27 2.02 -8.85 19.94
N ARG A 28 0.73 -8.53 19.98
CA ARG A 28 0.13 -7.59 20.94
C ARG A 28 0.17 -8.12 22.36
N ASN A 29 0.18 -9.44 22.51
CA ASN A 29 0.11 -10.15 23.78
C ASN A 29 1.47 -10.72 24.25
N SER A 30 2.49 -10.73 23.38
CA SER A 30 3.77 -11.42 23.65
C SER A 30 4.97 -10.59 23.21
N ASP A 31 5.83 -10.22 24.16
CA ASP A 31 7.08 -9.49 23.89
C ASP A 31 8.05 -10.30 23.03
N ILE A 32 8.11 -11.61 23.27
CA ILE A 32 8.98 -12.51 22.54
C ILE A 32 8.51 -12.59 21.08
N THR A 33 7.22 -12.81 20.87
CA THR A 33 6.65 -12.92 19.51
C THR A 33 6.81 -11.62 18.73
N LEU A 34 6.53 -10.47 19.37
CA LEU A 34 6.78 -9.16 18.80
C LEU A 34 8.25 -8.98 18.37
N THR A 35 9.17 -9.37 19.24
CA THR A 35 10.61 -9.20 18.99
C THR A 35 11.08 -10.08 17.84
N ILE A 36 10.67 -11.35 17.80
CA ILE A 36 11.00 -12.28 16.71
C ILE A 36 10.44 -11.75 15.38
N LYS A 37 9.14 -11.38 15.34
CA LYS A 37 8.52 -10.86 14.11
C LYS A 37 9.12 -9.53 13.66
N TYR A 38 9.55 -8.69 14.59
CA TYR A 38 10.28 -7.48 14.29
C TYR A 38 11.62 -7.80 13.59
N TRP A 39 12.41 -8.72 14.13
CA TRP A 39 13.69 -9.11 13.52
C TRP A 39 13.50 -9.78 12.16
N GLU A 40 12.56 -10.71 12.03
CA GLU A 40 12.20 -11.33 10.74
C GLU A 40 11.86 -10.31 9.66
N THR A 41 11.19 -9.21 10.04
CA THR A 41 10.66 -8.22 9.08
C THR A 41 11.68 -7.12 8.78
N PHE A 42 12.35 -6.59 9.81
CA PHE A 42 13.17 -5.38 9.70
C PHE A 42 14.68 -5.60 9.77
N GLN A 43 15.13 -6.80 10.14
CA GLN A 43 16.55 -7.18 10.20
C GLN A 43 16.79 -8.59 9.59
N PRO A 44 16.22 -8.91 8.40
CA PRO A 44 16.34 -10.25 7.81
C PRO A 44 17.77 -10.62 7.39
N ASP A 45 18.65 -9.62 7.26
CA ASP A 45 20.09 -9.78 7.02
C ASP A 45 20.87 -10.28 8.24
N ILE A 46 20.28 -10.15 9.43
CA ILE A 46 20.89 -10.52 10.71
C ILE A 46 20.18 -11.72 11.34
N TYR A 47 18.84 -11.77 11.20
CA TYR A 47 17.99 -12.80 11.79
C TYR A 47 17.24 -13.61 10.73
N SER A 48 17.27 -14.94 10.88
CA SER A 48 16.42 -15.86 10.14
C SER A 48 15.77 -16.88 11.08
N SER A 49 14.70 -17.53 10.62
CA SER A 49 14.08 -18.65 11.35
C SER A 49 15.04 -19.82 11.62
N HIS A 50 16.12 -19.91 10.85
CA HIS A 50 17.15 -20.95 10.97
C HIS A 50 18.25 -20.58 11.98
N GLY A 51 18.21 -19.36 12.55
CA GLY A 51 19.09 -18.94 13.64
C GLY A 51 19.80 -17.61 13.39
N ILE A 52 20.69 -17.29 14.33
CA ILE A 52 21.55 -16.10 14.35
C ILE A 52 22.97 -16.48 14.72
N LEU A 53 23.95 -15.79 14.14
CA LEU A 53 25.34 -15.95 14.55
C LEU A 53 25.58 -15.22 15.89
N PRO A 54 26.37 -15.79 16.83
CA PRO A 54 26.63 -15.16 18.12
C PRO A 54 27.20 -13.73 18.02
N LYS A 55 28.05 -13.46 17.01
CA LYS A 55 28.62 -12.13 16.74
C LYS A 55 27.56 -11.08 16.38
N ASP A 56 26.44 -11.53 15.82
CA ASP A 56 25.39 -10.69 15.28
C ASP A 56 24.26 -10.45 16.29
N LEU A 57 24.23 -11.21 17.40
CA LEU A 57 23.26 -11.06 18.50
C LEU A 57 23.19 -9.62 19.02
N PHE A 58 24.34 -8.96 19.17
CA PHE A 58 24.41 -7.58 19.69
C PHE A 58 24.09 -6.50 18.64
N ARG A 59 23.96 -6.88 17.36
CA ARG A 59 23.56 -5.99 16.26
C ARG A 59 22.04 -5.94 16.08
N LEU A 60 21.32 -6.91 16.63
CA LEU A 60 19.87 -6.89 16.65
C LEU A 60 19.34 -5.75 17.53
N GLU A 61 18.22 -5.20 17.12
CA GLU A 61 17.50 -4.22 17.92
C GLU A 61 17.13 -4.84 19.27
N ARG A 62 17.46 -4.15 20.35
CA ARG A 62 17.34 -4.76 21.69
C ARG A 62 15.86 -4.87 22.07
N MET A 63 15.46 -6.06 22.53
CA MET A 63 14.10 -6.38 22.96
C MET A 63 13.47 -5.29 23.82
N HIS A 64 14.16 -4.79 24.84
CA HIS A 64 13.61 -3.79 25.75
C HIS A 64 13.27 -2.43 25.09
N TYR A 65 13.86 -2.07 23.94
CA TYR A 65 13.41 -0.90 23.18
C TYR A 65 12.11 -1.19 22.42
N ILE A 66 12.01 -2.38 21.82
CA ILE A 66 10.82 -2.88 21.11
C ILE A 66 9.62 -2.96 22.07
N VAL A 67 9.81 -3.56 23.25
CA VAL A 67 8.79 -3.67 24.32
C VAL A 67 8.34 -2.29 24.80
N ARG A 68 9.27 -1.36 25.02
CA ARG A 68 8.92 0.02 25.42
C ARG A 68 8.11 0.74 24.36
N ALA A 69 8.46 0.56 23.09
CA ALA A 69 7.68 1.11 21.99
C ALA A 69 6.26 0.51 21.95
N ARG A 70 6.10 -0.80 22.15
CA ARG A 70 4.78 -1.44 22.27
C ARG A 70 3.97 -0.85 23.42
N ALA A 71 4.55 -0.78 24.62
CA ALA A 71 3.89 -0.24 25.80
C ALA A 71 3.41 1.20 25.57
N LYS A 72 4.22 2.03 24.93
CA LYS A 72 3.83 3.39 24.55
C LYS A 72 2.67 3.40 23.56
N ILE A 73 2.69 2.53 22.55
CA ILE A 73 1.62 2.41 21.55
C ILE A 73 0.30 1.98 22.19
N GLN A 74 0.34 0.97 23.05
CA GLN A 74 -0.85 0.41 23.67
C GLN A 74 -1.40 1.27 24.80
N ASN A 75 -0.54 1.84 25.66
CA ASN A 75 -0.99 2.54 26.86
C ASN A 75 -1.18 4.04 26.65
N GLU A 76 -0.27 4.69 25.91
CA GLU A 76 -0.37 6.14 25.71
C GLU A 76 -1.26 6.49 24.51
N TYR A 77 -1.23 5.68 23.45
CA TYR A 77 -2.03 5.94 22.24
C TYR A 77 -3.31 5.09 22.17
N ASN A 78 -3.51 4.11 23.07
CA ASN A 78 -4.65 3.19 23.04
C ASN A 78 -4.85 2.47 21.69
N LEU A 79 -3.75 2.21 20.98
CA LEU A 79 -3.75 1.53 19.68
C LEU A 79 -3.24 0.10 19.81
N PHE A 80 -3.76 -0.81 18.98
CA PHE A 80 -3.37 -2.22 18.94
C PHE A 80 -3.33 -2.87 20.33
N THR A 81 -4.36 -2.59 21.12
CA THR A 81 -4.49 -3.11 22.48
C THR A 81 -4.46 -4.63 22.47
N PRO A 82 -3.93 -5.26 23.52
CA PRO A 82 -4.01 -6.71 23.71
C PRO A 82 -5.46 -7.19 23.55
N ASN A 83 -5.69 -8.41 23.03
CA ASN A 83 -7.02 -8.99 22.75
C ASN A 83 -7.84 -9.27 24.05
N THR A 84 -7.59 -8.54 25.14
CA THR A 84 -7.84 -9.02 26.48
C THR A 84 -8.58 -8.04 27.38
N GLU A 85 -9.90 -8.21 27.42
CA GLU A 85 -10.62 -8.42 28.69
C GLU A 85 -10.06 -9.60 29.53
N VAL A 86 -9.07 -10.35 29.02
CA VAL A 86 -8.27 -11.43 29.69
C VAL A 86 -7.36 -10.92 30.84
N LYS A 87 -7.71 -9.82 31.51
CA LYS A 87 -7.22 -9.55 32.87
C LYS A 87 -8.05 -10.25 33.95
N ARG A 88 -9.30 -10.68 33.65
CA ARG A 88 -10.20 -11.31 34.63
C ARG A 88 -10.45 -12.81 34.46
N PHE A 89 -10.19 -13.41 33.28
CA PHE A 89 -10.52 -14.82 33.04
C PHE A 89 -9.35 -15.83 33.18
N ARG A 90 -8.09 -15.35 33.19
CA ARG A 90 -6.88 -16.16 33.47
C ARG A 90 -6.80 -16.75 34.88
N ARG A 91 -7.85 -16.58 35.69
CA ARG A 91 -7.95 -17.20 37.02
C ARG A 91 -8.97 -18.34 37.09
N LYS A 92 -9.65 -18.73 35.99
CA LYS A 92 -10.74 -19.73 36.16
C LYS A 92 -10.99 -20.79 35.08
N HIS A 93 -10.58 -20.68 33.83
CA HIS A 93 -10.79 -21.78 32.87
C HIS A 93 -9.61 -21.88 31.90
N GLU A 94 -8.71 -22.83 32.17
CA GLU A 94 -7.43 -23.01 31.47
C GLU A 94 -7.44 -24.14 30.44
N GLU A 95 -8.56 -24.87 30.27
CA GLU A 95 -8.58 -26.08 29.42
C GLU A 95 -9.48 -26.01 28.17
N GLU A 96 -10.38 -25.01 28.04
CA GLU A 96 -11.29 -24.92 26.87
C GLU A 96 -10.95 -23.78 25.88
N MET A 97 -9.90 -22.98 26.14
CA MET A 97 -9.57 -21.75 25.38
C MET A 97 -8.42 -21.90 24.37
N SER A 98 -8.11 -23.12 23.91
CA SER A 98 -6.97 -23.31 23.00
C SER A 98 -7.33 -23.02 21.52
N GLU A 99 -8.50 -23.46 21.05
CA GLU A 99 -8.81 -23.45 19.60
C GLU A 99 -9.31 -22.10 19.06
N ALA A 100 -10.19 -21.40 19.78
CA ALA A 100 -10.72 -20.10 19.33
C ALA A 100 -9.68 -18.96 19.35
N VAL A 101 -8.70 -19.04 20.25
CA VAL A 101 -7.58 -18.08 20.33
C VAL A 101 -6.55 -18.31 19.21
N LEU A 102 -6.44 -19.56 18.72
CA LEU A 102 -5.57 -19.92 17.59
C LEU A 102 -6.13 -19.46 16.24
N GLU A 103 -7.45 -19.38 16.06
CA GLU A 103 -8.06 -18.85 14.83
C GLU A 103 -7.90 -17.33 14.69
N ASP A 104 -8.03 -16.57 15.79
CA ASP A 104 -7.87 -15.10 15.81
C ASP A 104 -6.38 -14.66 15.84
N ALA A 105 -5.45 -15.60 16.04
CA ALA A 105 -4.00 -15.37 16.07
C ALA A 105 -3.30 -15.56 14.71
N LYS A 106 -4.04 -15.85 13.63
CA LYS A 106 -3.44 -15.95 12.30
C LYS A 106 -2.98 -14.57 11.82
N PRO A 107 -1.78 -14.45 11.20
CA PRO A 107 -1.33 -13.21 10.60
C PRO A 107 -2.39 -12.63 9.67
N ARG A 108 -2.63 -11.32 9.76
CA ARG A 108 -3.61 -10.68 8.88
C ARG A 108 -3.10 -10.76 7.45
N LYS A 109 -3.87 -11.38 6.55
CA LYS A 109 -3.68 -11.19 5.12
C LYS A 109 -4.10 -9.75 4.81
N LEU A 110 -3.11 -8.92 4.48
CA LEU A 110 -3.28 -7.48 4.32
C LEU A 110 -2.70 -7.04 2.97
N VAL A 111 -3.55 -6.38 2.18
CA VAL A 111 -3.20 -5.71 0.93
C VAL A 111 -3.22 -4.22 1.19
N HIS A 112 -2.17 -3.52 0.76
CA HIS A 112 -2.12 -2.06 0.86
C HIS A 112 -2.27 -1.44 -0.51
N VAL A 113 -3.19 -0.49 -0.65
CA VAL A 113 -3.44 0.22 -1.92
C VAL A 113 -3.03 1.67 -1.74
N TYR A 114 -2.13 2.15 -2.60
CA TYR A 114 -1.68 3.53 -2.65
C TYR A 114 -2.21 4.14 -3.93
N ALA A 115 -2.96 5.24 -3.86
CA ALA A 115 -3.58 5.83 -5.05
C ALA A 115 -3.30 7.31 -5.18
N ASP A 116 -3.31 7.77 -6.43
CA ASP A 116 -3.18 9.18 -6.80
C ASP A 116 -4.04 9.48 -8.03
N GLU A 117 -4.47 10.73 -8.16
CA GLU A 117 -5.31 11.20 -9.26
C GLU A 117 -4.68 12.34 -10.05
N THR A 118 -5.00 12.40 -11.34
CA THR A 118 -4.49 13.46 -12.20
C THR A 118 -5.46 13.78 -13.34
N GLY A 119 -5.19 14.86 -14.08
CA GLY A 119 -6.01 15.25 -15.23
C GLY A 119 -7.33 15.95 -14.88
N LYS A 120 -7.52 16.43 -13.64
CA LYS A 120 -8.74 17.15 -13.18
C LYS A 120 -9.18 18.29 -14.13
N THR A 121 -8.24 18.93 -14.80
CA THR A 121 -8.48 20.03 -15.75
C THR A 121 -8.34 19.63 -17.22
N GLN A 122 -7.95 18.39 -17.53
CA GLN A 122 -7.68 17.89 -18.89
C GLN A 122 -8.91 17.17 -19.48
N ASN A 123 -8.79 16.43 -20.59
CA ASN A 123 -9.94 15.74 -21.20
C ASN A 123 -10.29 14.45 -20.45
N TYR A 124 -9.27 13.69 -20.06
CA TYR A 124 -9.40 12.50 -19.22
C TYR A 124 -9.00 12.81 -17.79
N VAL A 125 -9.82 12.34 -16.84
CA VAL A 125 -9.46 12.24 -15.42
C VAL A 125 -9.02 10.81 -15.16
N VAL A 126 -7.87 10.65 -14.53
CA VAL A 126 -7.23 9.35 -14.28
C VAL A 126 -7.00 9.18 -12.79
N VAL A 127 -7.39 8.01 -12.26
CA VAL A 127 -6.94 7.53 -10.95
C VAL A 127 -6.04 6.33 -11.19
N SER A 128 -4.85 6.33 -10.61
CA SER A 128 -3.97 5.16 -10.61
C SER A 128 -3.68 4.71 -9.20
N SER A 129 -3.26 3.46 -9.07
CA SER A 129 -2.97 2.86 -7.78
C SER A 129 -1.88 1.79 -7.88
N VAL A 130 -1.15 1.64 -6.78
CA VAL A 130 -0.18 0.59 -6.52
C VAL A 130 -0.70 -0.27 -5.39
N TRP A 131 -0.89 -1.55 -5.67
CA TRP A 131 -1.34 -2.56 -4.71
C TRP A 131 -0.13 -3.35 -4.27
N VAL A 132 0.18 -3.32 -2.98
CA VAL A 132 1.18 -4.18 -2.36
C VAL A 132 0.43 -5.38 -1.77
N LEU A 133 0.61 -6.54 -2.41
CA LEU A 133 -0.24 -7.71 -2.17
C LEU A 133 0.03 -8.44 -0.85
N ALA A 134 1.16 -8.12 -0.21
CA ALA A 134 1.53 -8.68 1.08
C ALA A 134 1.99 -7.58 2.04
N GLY A 135 1.42 -7.52 3.24
CA GLY A 135 1.76 -6.52 4.25
C GLY A 135 3.27 -6.40 4.56
N ARG A 136 4.01 -7.52 4.65
CA ARG A 136 5.48 -7.49 4.84
C ARG A 136 6.21 -6.78 3.70
N ALA A 137 5.72 -6.93 2.47
CA ALA A 137 6.37 -6.38 1.28
C ALA A 137 6.33 -4.85 1.25
N VAL A 138 5.41 -4.20 1.97
CA VAL A 138 5.39 -2.74 2.10
C VAL A 138 6.72 -2.22 2.62
N PHE A 139 7.29 -2.87 3.65
CA PHE A 139 8.61 -2.50 4.15
C PHE A 139 9.70 -2.77 3.12
N THR A 140 9.71 -3.98 2.51
CA THR A 140 10.71 -4.37 1.51
C THR A 140 10.79 -3.37 0.36
N VAL A 141 9.65 -3.04 -0.25
CA VAL A 141 9.59 -2.11 -1.38
C VAL A 141 9.92 -0.68 -0.96
N SER A 142 9.34 -0.20 0.15
CA SER A 142 9.60 1.16 0.63
C SER A 142 11.07 1.37 1.03
N GLN A 143 11.69 0.36 1.65
CA GLN A 143 13.10 0.39 2.00
C GLN A 143 13.99 0.36 0.76
N ALA A 144 13.66 -0.45 -0.25
CA ALA A 144 14.41 -0.51 -1.50
C ALA A 144 14.40 0.84 -2.22
N ILE A 145 13.21 1.46 -2.35
CA ILE A 145 13.07 2.80 -2.93
C ILE A 145 13.86 3.83 -2.13
N THR A 146 13.67 3.89 -0.81
CA THR A 146 14.31 4.90 0.04
C THR A 146 15.83 4.76 0.06
N SER A 147 16.34 3.52 0.02
CA SER A 147 17.78 3.25 0.00
C SER A 147 18.41 3.68 -1.32
N TRP A 148 17.76 3.37 -2.45
CA TRP A 148 18.19 3.86 -3.76
C TRP A 148 18.14 5.39 -3.83
N GLN A 149 17.05 6.00 -3.36
CA GLN A 149 16.84 7.45 -3.45
C GLN A 149 17.96 8.23 -2.77
N LYS A 150 18.45 7.76 -1.61
CA LYS A 150 19.57 8.38 -0.88
C LYS A 150 20.86 8.49 -1.70
N THR A 151 21.07 7.57 -2.63
CA THR A 151 22.27 7.53 -3.49
C THR A 151 22.03 8.09 -4.89
N SER A 152 20.79 8.44 -5.23
CA SER A 152 20.43 8.91 -6.57
C SER A 152 20.35 10.44 -6.63
N ARG A 153 20.13 10.97 -7.85
CA ARG A 153 19.89 12.41 -8.07
C ARG A 153 18.63 12.92 -7.37
N TRP A 154 17.75 12.02 -6.93
CA TRP A 154 16.51 12.35 -6.20
C TRP A 154 16.65 12.26 -4.68
N ALA A 155 17.86 12.23 -4.12
CA ALA A 155 18.09 12.16 -2.66
C ALA A 155 17.34 13.22 -1.83
N LYS A 156 17.05 14.38 -2.43
CA LYS A 156 16.30 15.48 -1.79
C LYS A 156 15.01 15.84 -2.55
N ARG A 157 14.58 15.00 -3.49
CA ARG A 157 13.44 15.28 -4.37
C ARG A 157 12.44 14.13 -4.33
N GLU A 158 11.17 14.48 -4.29
CA GLU A 158 10.08 13.54 -4.53
C GLU A 158 10.07 13.08 -5.99
N ALA A 159 9.66 11.83 -6.19
CA ALA A 159 9.35 11.28 -7.49
C ALA A 159 7.91 11.69 -7.88
N HIS A 160 7.77 12.88 -8.47
CA HIS A 160 6.51 13.34 -9.09
C HIS A 160 6.67 13.50 -10.59
N PHE A 161 5.74 12.95 -11.36
CA PHE A 161 5.76 12.96 -12.81
C PHE A 161 5.79 14.38 -13.38
N ALA A 162 4.97 15.28 -12.80
CA ALA A 162 4.91 16.67 -13.23
C ALA A 162 6.26 17.41 -13.11
N LYS A 163 7.08 17.03 -12.11
CA LYS A 163 8.39 17.64 -11.80
C LYS A 163 9.54 17.01 -12.59
N LEU A 164 9.30 15.97 -13.39
CA LEU A 164 10.33 15.38 -14.24
C LEU A 164 10.80 16.37 -15.31
N GLY A 165 12.11 16.56 -15.39
CA GLY A 165 12.79 17.31 -16.44
C GLY A 165 13.61 16.39 -17.34
N LYS A 166 14.07 16.89 -18.50
CA LYS A 166 14.82 16.11 -19.50
C LYS A 166 16.01 15.31 -18.92
N GLN A 167 16.69 15.86 -17.93
CA GLN A 167 17.85 15.22 -17.30
C GLN A 167 17.50 14.08 -16.33
N ASP A 168 16.23 13.88 -16.01
CA ASP A 168 15.79 12.85 -15.08
C ASP A 168 15.63 11.46 -15.71
N LEU A 169 15.78 11.33 -17.04
CA LEU A 169 15.49 10.08 -17.76
C LEU A 169 16.26 8.89 -17.20
N ASP A 170 17.57 9.04 -16.99
CA ASP A 170 18.40 7.98 -16.43
C ASP A 170 18.02 7.66 -14.98
N THR A 171 17.68 8.69 -14.19
CA THR A 171 17.28 8.50 -12.78
C THR A 171 15.93 7.81 -12.68
N LEU A 172 15.00 8.12 -13.58
CA LEU A 172 13.71 7.45 -13.70
C LEU A 172 13.89 5.98 -14.10
N ASN A 173 14.77 5.68 -15.06
CA ASN A 173 15.09 4.30 -15.44
C ASN A 173 15.66 3.50 -14.25
N GLU A 174 16.60 4.08 -13.49
CA GLU A 174 17.11 3.45 -12.27
C GLU A 174 16.01 3.20 -11.24
N TYR A 175 15.14 4.18 -11.01
CA TYR A 175 13.99 4.04 -10.11
C TYR A 175 13.08 2.89 -10.54
N LEU A 176 12.68 2.85 -11.81
CA LEU A 176 11.81 1.81 -12.34
C LEU A 176 12.47 0.42 -12.27
N ARG A 177 13.79 0.31 -12.41
CA ARG A 177 14.50 -0.97 -12.17
C ARG A 177 14.37 -1.47 -10.73
N ILE A 178 14.33 -0.58 -9.74
CA ILE A 178 14.06 -0.97 -8.35
C ILE A 178 12.63 -1.52 -8.22
N ILE A 179 11.67 -0.89 -8.90
CA ILE A 179 10.27 -1.33 -8.89
C ILE A 179 10.12 -2.70 -9.56
N VAL A 180 10.70 -2.87 -10.75
CA VAL A 180 10.69 -4.14 -11.50
C VAL A 180 11.32 -5.28 -10.69
N LYS A 181 12.40 -5.01 -9.94
CA LYS A 181 13.00 -6.01 -9.04
C LYS A 181 12.08 -6.49 -7.91
N ASN A 182 11.08 -5.70 -7.55
CA ASN A 182 10.10 -6.01 -6.50
C ASN A 182 8.70 -6.29 -7.08
N ARG A 183 8.60 -6.50 -8.39
CA ARG A 183 7.34 -6.57 -9.14
C ARG A 183 6.41 -7.70 -8.68
N GLU A 184 6.96 -8.79 -8.15
CA GLU A 184 6.19 -9.92 -7.62
C GLU A 184 5.19 -9.50 -6.53
N PHE A 185 5.52 -8.46 -5.75
CA PHE A 185 4.68 -7.97 -4.66
C PHE A 185 3.70 -6.88 -5.08
N LEU A 186 3.81 -6.38 -6.31
CA LEU A 186 3.14 -5.17 -6.76
C LEU A 186 2.06 -5.50 -7.79
N SER A 187 0.97 -4.73 -7.75
CA SER A 187 0.02 -4.60 -8.84
C SER A 187 -0.25 -3.15 -9.16
N PHE A 188 -0.34 -2.82 -10.45
CA PHE A 188 -0.68 -1.48 -10.89
C PHE A 188 -2.12 -1.49 -11.40
N LYS A 189 -2.92 -0.50 -11.03
CA LYS A 189 -4.28 -0.40 -11.57
C LYS A 189 -4.61 1.03 -11.84
N SER A 190 -5.23 1.27 -12.97
CA SER A 190 -5.59 2.60 -13.40
C SER A 190 -7.00 2.59 -13.94
N ILE A 191 -7.69 3.70 -13.76
CA ILE A 191 -9.03 3.89 -14.29
C ILE A 191 -9.13 5.31 -14.82
N ALA A 192 -9.74 5.46 -15.97
CA ALA A 192 -9.85 6.75 -16.63
C ALA A 192 -11.24 6.96 -17.21
N VAL A 193 -11.72 8.19 -17.11
CA VAL A 193 -12.98 8.61 -17.74
C VAL A 193 -12.77 9.90 -18.52
N GLU A 194 -13.42 9.97 -19.67
CA GLU A 194 -13.48 11.18 -20.48
C GLU A 194 -14.49 12.15 -19.88
N ARG A 195 -14.08 13.38 -19.54
CA ARG A 195 -14.95 14.38 -18.91
C ARG A 195 -16.17 14.71 -19.74
N ALA A 196 -16.03 14.74 -21.07
CA ALA A 196 -17.16 15.02 -21.97
C ALA A 196 -18.28 13.98 -21.88
N ARG A 197 -18.00 12.77 -21.36
CA ARG A 197 -18.98 11.68 -21.21
C ARG A 197 -19.76 11.72 -19.90
N THR A 198 -19.47 12.67 -19.02
CA THR A 198 -20.11 12.77 -17.71
C THR A 198 -20.60 14.19 -17.42
N LYS A 199 -21.77 14.30 -16.81
CA LYS A 199 -22.33 15.57 -16.31
C LYS A 199 -22.01 15.83 -14.84
N ARG A 200 -21.29 14.89 -14.18
CA ARG A 200 -20.92 14.98 -12.77
C ARG A 200 -19.84 16.03 -12.55
N SER A 201 -19.75 16.54 -11.32
CA SER A 201 -18.60 17.38 -10.94
C SER A 201 -17.31 16.58 -10.96
N ILE A 202 -16.16 17.27 -11.00
CA ILE A 202 -14.84 16.61 -11.01
C ILE A 202 -14.64 15.78 -9.73
N GLU A 203 -15.06 16.32 -8.60
CA GLU A 203 -14.97 15.68 -7.29
C GLU A 203 -15.76 14.37 -7.31
N GLN A 204 -17.02 14.40 -7.75
CA GLN A 204 -17.85 13.20 -7.90
C GLN A 204 -17.27 12.18 -8.88
N VAL A 205 -16.59 12.65 -9.94
CA VAL A 205 -15.87 11.77 -10.86
C VAL A 205 -14.71 11.09 -10.15
N VAL A 206 -13.87 11.83 -9.45
CA VAL A 206 -12.71 11.29 -8.70
C VAL A 206 -13.17 10.30 -7.63
N GLU A 207 -14.22 10.61 -6.88
CA GLU A 207 -14.82 9.70 -5.90
C GLU A 207 -15.26 8.38 -6.55
N LYS A 208 -15.94 8.46 -7.69
CA LYS A 208 -16.42 7.27 -8.41
C LYS A 208 -15.28 6.47 -9.03
N LEU A 209 -14.24 7.12 -9.52
CA LEU A 209 -13.06 6.44 -10.02
C LEU A 209 -12.35 5.66 -8.92
N HIS A 210 -12.18 6.24 -7.72
CA HIS A 210 -11.63 5.52 -6.56
C HIS A 210 -12.49 4.30 -6.18
N GLU A 211 -13.81 4.47 -6.11
CA GLU A 211 -14.76 3.39 -5.84
C GLU A 211 -14.62 2.25 -6.85
N HIS A 212 -14.66 2.56 -8.15
CA HIS A 212 -14.56 1.56 -9.21
C HIS A 212 -13.17 0.92 -9.28
N MET A 213 -12.09 1.68 -9.08
CA MET A 213 -10.72 1.16 -9.06
C MET A 213 -10.56 0.10 -7.97
N LEU A 214 -11.09 0.34 -6.76
CA LEU A 214 -10.99 -0.60 -5.66
C LEU A 214 -11.84 -1.85 -5.92
N LEU A 215 -13.09 -1.67 -6.35
CA LEU A 215 -13.99 -2.80 -6.67
C LEU A 215 -13.44 -3.71 -7.77
N ARG A 216 -13.12 -3.14 -8.93
CA ARG A 216 -12.56 -3.87 -10.08
C ARG A 216 -11.16 -4.39 -9.79
N GLY A 217 -10.42 -3.65 -8.97
CA GLY A 217 -9.08 -4.03 -8.60
C GLY A 217 -9.04 -5.27 -7.73
N ALA A 218 -9.86 -5.34 -6.69
CA ALA A 218 -9.94 -6.53 -5.86
C ALA A 218 -10.47 -7.72 -6.67
N GLU A 219 -11.48 -7.50 -7.50
CA GLU A 219 -11.99 -8.51 -8.46
C GLU A 219 -10.87 -9.11 -9.30
N HIS A 220 -10.06 -8.28 -9.97
CA HIS A 220 -8.94 -8.76 -10.77
C HIS A 220 -7.92 -9.58 -9.96
N GLU A 221 -7.55 -9.15 -8.75
CA GLU A 221 -6.55 -9.89 -7.96
C GLU A 221 -7.08 -11.21 -7.41
N ILE A 222 -8.38 -11.29 -7.10
CA ILE A 222 -9.04 -12.52 -6.66
C ILE A 222 -9.17 -13.48 -7.84
N ASP A 223 -9.69 -13.01 -8.97
CA ASP A 223 -9.94 -13.83 -10.15
C ASP A 223 -8.63 -14.37 -10.76
N SER A 224 -7.53 -13.62 -10.62
CA SER A 224 -6.18 -14.06 -11.01
C SER A 224 -5.45 -14.90 -9.96
N ASN A 225 -6.10 -15.24 -8.84
CA ASN A 225 -5.54 -16.00 -7.71
C ASN A 225 -4.27 -15.39 -7.07
N ARG A 226 -4.07 -14.07 -7.21
CA ARG A 226 -2.93 -13.36 -6.60
C ARG A 226 -3.21 -12.96 -5.16
N ILE A 227 -4.48 -12.79 -4.80
CA ILE A 227 -4.94 -12.64 -3.41
C ILE A 227 -5.99 -13.71 -3.10
N GLY A 228 -5.94 -14.24 -1.88
CA GLY A 228 -6.87 -15.27 -1.42
C GLY A 228 -7.68 -14.80 -0.23
N LEU A 229 -8.95 -15.20 -0.19
CA LEU A 229 -9.88 -14.90 0.90
C LEU A 229 -9.55 -15.71 2.18
N PRO A 230 -9.93 -15.23 3.38
CA PRO A 230 -10.40 -13.88 3.70
C PRO A 230 -9.27 -12.84 3.60
N GLN A 231 -9.59 -11.60 3.24
CA GLN A 231 -8.61 -10.56 2.91
C GLN A 231 -9.04 -9.17 3.42
N LYS A 232 -8.10 -8.42 4.01
CA LYS A 232 -8.30 -7.01 4.33
C LYS A 232 -7.52 -6.10 3.39
N ILE A 233 -8.11 -4.96 3.04
CA ILE A 233 -7.51 -3.92 2.20
C ILE A 233 -7.40 -2.62 2.99
N GLU A 234 -6.20 -2.05 3.05
CA GLU A 234 -5.94 -0.71 3.60
C GLU A 234 -5.59 0.24 2.46
N VAL A 235 -6.34 1.35 2.35
CA VAL A 235 -6.17 2.31 1.26
C VAL A 235 -5.55 3.61 1.76
N THR A 236 -4.53 4.08 1.05
CA THR A 236 -3.83 5.34 1.29
C THR A 236 -3.90 6.18 0.01
N LEU A 237 -4.59 7.32 0.08
CA LEU A 237 -4.73 8.27 -1.02
C LEU A 237 -3.73 9.41 -0.83
N ASP A 238 -3.27 10.05 -1.91
CA ASP A 238 -2.55 11.33 -1.75
C ASP A 238 -3.47 12.37 -1.12
N HIS A 239 -2.87 13.22 -0.30
CA HIS A 239 -3.58 14.29 0.40
C HIS A 239 -3.79 15.47 -0.56
N GLU A 240 -4.73 15.31 -1.49
CA GLU A 240 -5.34 16.43 -2.21
C GLU A 240 -6.63 16.90 -1.54
N GLN A 241 -6.90 18.21 -1.62
CA GLN A 241 -7.99 18.90 -0.91
C GLN A 241 -9.42 18.45 -1.30
N SER A 242 -9.58 17.47 -2.19
CA SER A 242 -10.87 17.09 -2.78
C SER A 242 -11.69 16.09 -1.99
N LEU A 243 -11.11 15.31 -1.07
CA LEU A 243 -11.83 14.27 -0.33
C LEU A 243 -11.77 14.53 1.17
N ASP A 244 -12.90 14.91 1.76
CA ASP A 244 -13.02 15.06 3.21
C ASP A 244 -13.27 13.72 3.92
N ALA A 245 -13.19 13.71 5.25
CA ALA A 245 -13.36 12.49 6.04
C ALA A 245 -14.75 11.84 5.88
N ILE A 246 -15.79 12.63 5.58
CA ILE A 246 -17.15 12.13 5.37
C ILE A 246 -17.21 11.40 4.04
N THR A 247 -16.69 12.02 2.98
CA THR A 247 -16.59 11.41 1.65
C THR A 247 -15.79 10.11 1.68
N LEU A 248 -14.67 10.06 2.42
CA LEU A 248 -13.87 8.83 2.54
C LEU A 248 -14.66 7.69 3.23
N ASP A 249 -15.41 8.00 4.28
CA ASP A 249 -16.26 7.01 4.96
C ASP A 249 -17.40 6.53 4.07
N GLU A 250 -18.01 7.43 3.29
CA GLU A 250 -19.04 7.06 2.32
C GLU A 250 -18.49 6.17 1.20
N ILE A 251 -17.31 6.49 0.66
CA ILE A 251 -16.62 5.65 -0.33
C ILE A 251 -16.37 4.26 0.26
N LYS A 252 -15.82 4.18 1.48
CA LYS A 252 -15.58 2.92 2.19
C LYS A 252 -16.86 2.09 2.33
N ARG A 253 -17.96 2.71 2.76
CA ARG A 253 -19.27 2.03 2.89
C ARG A 253 -19.77 1.50 1.55
N ARG A 254 -19.67 2.27 0.47
CA ARG A 254 -20.09 1.83 -0.88
C ARG A 254 -19.25 0.65 -1.38
N ILE A 255 -17.93 0.70 -1.20
CA ILE A 255 -17.03 -0.38 -1.61
C ILE A 255 -17.32 -1.65 -0.81
N ASN A 256 -17.42 -1.56 0.51
CA ASN A 256 -17.73 -2.72 1.35
C ASN A 256 -19.11 -3.29 1.05
N GLY A 257 -20.09 -2.46 0.68
CA GLY A 257 -21.37 -2.94 0.16
C GLY A 257 -21.23 -3.74 -1.14
N GLY A 258 -20.38 -3.27 -2.07
CA GLY A 258 -20.08 -3.97 -3.32
C GLY A 258 -19.32 -5.29 -3.08
N TYR A 259 -18.38 -5.31 -2.14
CA TYR A 259 -17.67 -6.52 -1.72
C TYR A 259 -18.61 -7.53 -1.07
N ALA A 260 -19.44 -7.10 -0.11
CA ALA A 260 -20.41 -7.97 0.55
C ALA A 260 -21.37 -8.63 -0.45
N ALA A 261 -21.79 -7.89 -1.48
CA ALA A 261 -22.66 -8.42 -2.52
C ALA A 261 -22.01 -9.55 -3.37
N LYS A 262 -20.69 -9.52 -3.57
CA LYS A 262 -19.97 -10.48 -4.43
C LYS A 262 -19.26 -11.60 -3.64
N TYR A 263 -18.70 -11.28 -2.48
CA TYR A 263 -17.80 -12.15 -1.71
C TYR A 263 -18.23 -12.31 -0.24
N GLY A 264 -19.35 -11.74 0.19
CA GLY A 264 -19.76 -11.77 1.59
C GLY A 264 -18.79 -11.01 2.51
N GLU A 265 -18.58 -11.50 3.73
CA GLU A 265 -17.69 -10.86 4.73
C GLU A 265 -16.22 -11.26 4.57
N GLU A 266 -15.88 -12.02 3.52
CA GLU A 266 -14.53 -12.51 3.26
C GLU A 266 -13.56 -11.41 2.79
N ILE A 267 -14.06 -10.25 2.36
CA ILE A 267 -13.23 -9.11 1.97
C ILE A 267 -13.79 -7.79 2.47
N GLU A 268 -12.90 -6.97 3.04
CA GLU A 268 -13.24 -5.63 3.50
C GLU A 268 -12.13 -4.62 3.21
N VAL A 269 -12.53 -3.39 2.87
CA VAL A 269 -11.69 -2.22 3.09
C VAL A 269 -11.79 -1.87 4.57
N SER A 270 -10.69 -2.06 5.31
CA SER A 270 -10.64 -1.79 6.75
C SER A 270 -10.45 -0.30 7.04
N GLN A 271 -9.69 0.41 6.20
CA GLN A 271 -9.44 1.84 6.34
C GLN A 271 -9.18 2.52 4.98
N ILE A 272 -9.56 3.79 4.89
CA ILE A 272 -9.17 4.70 3.82
C ILE A 272 -8.63 5.96 4.50
N GLU A 273 -7.37 6.30 4.23
CA GLU A 273 -6.70 7.46 4.82
C GLU A 273 -6.02 8.30 3.72
N THR A 274 -5.78 9.58 4.02
CA THR A 274 -5.00 10.47 3.15
C THR A 274 -3.64 10.75 3.77
N ILE A 275 -2.60 10.80 2.93
CA ILE A 275 -1.26 11.17 3.36
C ILE A 275 -0.61 12.08 2.33
N SER A 276 0.19 13.05 2.80
CA SER A 276 1.07 13.77 1.88
C SER A 276 2.06 12.79 1.22
N SER A 277 2.08 12.79 -0.11
CA SER A 277 3.04 12.07 -0.96
C SER A 277 4.50 12.17 -0.52
N ARG A 278 4.92 13.27 0.13
CA ARG A 278 6.26 13.40 0.75
C ARG A 278 6.64 12.27 1.70
N ASN A 279 5.64 11.72 2.36
CA ASN A 279 5.80 10.72 3.42
C ASN A 279 5.55 9.29 2.92
N SER A 280 5.32 9.09 1.62
CA SER A 280 5.07 7.77 1.06
C SER A 280 5.73 7.57 -0.31
N PRO A 281 6.77 6.71 -0.39
CA PRO A 281 7.36 6.31 -1.66
C PRO A 281 6.37 5.60 -2.60
N LEU A 282 5.35 4.94 -2.05
CA LEU A 282 4.34 4.20 -2.82
C LEU A 282 3.24 5.11 -3.37
N VAL A 283 2.87 6.19 -2.66
CA VAL A 283 2.02 7.25 -3.24
C VAL A 283 2.76 7.94 -4.39
N GLN A 284 4.05 8.26 -4.22
CA GLN A 284 4.88 8.82 -5.30
C GLN A 284 4.98 7.89 -6.52
N LEU A 285 5.05 6.56 -6.29
CA LEU A 285 4.98 5.59 -7.39
C LEU A 285 3.62 5.63 -8.10
N SER A 286 2.54 5.77 -7.34
CA SER A 286 1.19 5.95 -7.90
C SER A 286 1.08 7.22 -8.75
N ASP A 287 1.65 8.34 -8.30
CA ASP A 287 1.74 9.60 -9.07
C ASP A 287 2.49 9.39 -10.39
N LEU A 288 3.62 8.68 -10.38
CA LEU A 288 4.37 8.40 -11.60
C LEU A 288 3.55 7.60 -12.62
N VAL A 289 2.81 6.59 -12.15
CA VAL A 289 1.91 5.78 -13.00
C VAL A 289 0.74 6.64 -13.51
N ALA A 290 0.09 7.39 -12.63
CA ALA A 290 -1.02 8.29 -12.97
C ALA A 290 -0.58 9.31 -14.02
N GLY A 291 0.55 9.97 -13.79
CA GLY A 291 1.14 10.97 -14.68
C GLY A 291 1.52 10.41 -16.04
N ALA A 292 2.11 9.21 -16.11
CA ALA A 292 2.46 8.56 -17.36
C ALA A 292 1.22 8.21 -18.20
N ILE A 293 0.20 7.60 -17.58
CA ILE A 293 -1.06 7.24 -18.25
C ILE A 293 -1.79 8.50 -18.70
N ASN A 294 -1.89 9.50 -17.83
CA ASN A 294 -2.51 10.77 -18.14
C ASN A 294 -1.81 11.47 -19.30
N ARG A 295 -0.47 11.45 -19.32
CA ARG A 295 0.31 11.99 -20.44
C ARG A 295 -0.04 11.26 -21.73
N LYS A 296 -0.15 9.92 -21.72
CA LYS A 296 -0.51 9.11 -22.89
C LYS A 296 -1.93 9.39 -23.39
N MET A 297 -2.90 9.50 -22.47
CA MET A 297 -4.32 9.65 -22.81
C MET A 297 -4.70 11.08 -23.24
N ASN A 298 -4.08 12.10 -22.63
CA ASN A 298 -4.34 13.50 -22.93
C ASN A 298 -3.36 14.10 -23.94
N ASN A 299 -2.50 13.30 -24.60
CA ASN A 299 -1.56 13.83 -25.57
C ASN A 299 -2.27 14.27 -26.86
N THR A 300 -2.18 15.55 -27.19
CA THR A 300 -2.71 16.15 -28.43
C THR A 300 -1.66 16.95 -29.22
N GLY A 301 -0.39 16.92 -28.78
CA GLY A 301 0.68 17.74 -29.37
C GLY A 301 1.94 16.95 -29.73
N ASP A 302 2.98 17.69 -30.11
CA ASP A 302 4.27 17.11 -30.50
C ASP A 302 4.94 16.36 -29.35
N LYS A 303 5.58 15.24 -29.69
CA LYS A 303 6.33 14.42 -28.73
C LYS A 303 7.49 15.21 -28.15
N ASN A 304 7.60 15.18 -26.82
CA ASN A 304 8.73 15.73 -26.08
C ASN A 304 9.26 14.72 -25.05
N TYR A 305 10.26 15.13 -24.27
CA TYR A 305 10.93 14.27 -23.28
C TYR A 305 9.97 13.69 -22.21
N LYS A 306 8.82 14.32 -21.93
CA LYS A 306 7.82 13.75 -21.00
C LYS A 306 7.05 12.60 -21.64
N ASP A 307 6.89 12.60 -22.96
CA ASP A 307 6.29 11.48 -23.69
C ASP A 307 7.23 10.27 -23.68
N GLU A 308 8.54 10.49 -23.86
CA GLU A 308 9.56 9.43 -23.71
C GLU A 308 9.57 8.84 -22.29
N MET A 309 9.45 9.68 -21.26
CA MET A 309 9.36 9.23 -19.87
C MET A 309 8.06 8.48 -19.57
N ALA A 310 6.93 8.92 -20.13
CA ALA A 310 5.66 8.21 -20.00
C ALA A 310 5.73 6.82 -20.65
N ASP A 311 6.26 6.76 -21.87
CA ASP A 311 6.46 5.51 -22.60
C ASP A 311 7.42 4.57 -21.84
N LEU A 312 8.47 5.10 -21.20
CA LEU A 312 9.37 4.32 -20.35
C LEU A 312 8.66 3.71 -19.14
N VAL A 313 7.84 4.50 -18.41
CA VAL A 313 7.06 4.00 -17.25
C VAL A 313 6.09 2.91 -17.70
N ILE A 314 5.33 3.16 -18.77
CA ILE A 314 4.37 2.22 -19.33
C ILE A 314 5.05 0.90 -19.72
N HIS A 315 6.17 0.99 -20.45
CA HIS A 315 6.87 -0.19 -20.95
C HIS A 315 7.54 -0.98 -19.82
N MET A 316 8.24 -0.32 -18.90
CA MET A 316 8.97 -1.02 -17.84
C MET A 316 8.06 -1.67 -16.79
N LEU A 317 6.89 -1.10 -16.54
CA LEU A 317 5.93 -1.67 -15.59
C LEU A 317 4.92 -2.62 -16.25
N ASP A 318 5.02 -2.78 -17.57
CA ASP A 318 4.12 -3.55 -18.41
C ASP A 318 2.66 -3.12 -18.19
N LEU A 319 2.40 -1.82 -18.43
CA LEU A 319 1.07 -1.25 -18.28
C LEU A 319 0.24 -1.49 -19.54
N GLN A 320 -0.73 -2.39 -19.47
CA GLN A 320 -1.62 -2.73 -20.58
C GLN A 320 -2.82 -1.77 -20.65
N PHE A 321 -3.16 -1.35 -21.88
CA PHE A 321 -4.26 -0.43 -22.19
C PHE A 321 -5.42 -1.18 -22.87
N GLU A 322 -5.90 -2.25 -22.28
CA GLU A 322 -6.95 -3.05 -22.91
C GLU A 322 -8.36 -2.56 -22.53
N GLN A 323 -9.18 -2.28 -23.56
CA GLN A 323 -10.64 -2.23 -23.41
C GLN A 323 -11.15 -3.67 -23.38
N ASP A 324 -11.51 -4.14 -22.19
CA ASP A 324 -12.21 -5.40 -21.93
C ASP A 324 -11.59 -6.69 -22.54
N LYS A 325 -11.03 -7.51 -21.62
CA LYS A 325 -10.61 -8.92 -21.73
C LYS A 325 -9.23 -9.24 -22.34
N VAL A 326 -8.34 -9.77 -21.50
CA VAL A 326 -7.39 -10.83 -21.86
C VAL A 326 -7.30 -11.88 -20.75
N GLU A 327 -7.36 -13.16 -21.15
CA GLU A 327 -6.98 -14.32 -20.34
C GLU A 327 -5.45 -14.41 -20.25
N GLY A 328 -4.94 -14.53 -19.01
CA GLY A 328 -3.54 -14.91 -18.75
C GLY A 328 -2.57 -13.75 -18.52
N LEU A 329 -2.54 -13.25 -17.27
CA LEU A 329 -1.46 -12.50 -16.58
C LEU A 329 -0.70 -11.39 -17.35
N ASP A 330 -0.91 -10.11 -16.99
CA ASP A 330 0.04 -9.32 -16.17
C ASP A 330 -0.57 -7.97 -15.69
N VAL A 331 -1.08 -7.95 -14.45
CA VAL A 331 -0.81 -6.98 -13.36
C VAL A 331 -1.10 -5.47 -13.53
N SER A 332 -1.49 -5.02 -14.72
CA SER A 332 -1.84 -3.63 -15.02
C SER A 332 -3.19 -3.53 -15.69
N ALA A 333 -4.24 -3.31 -14.93
CA ALA A 333 -5.58 -3.13 -15.49
C ALA A 333 -5.86 -1.63 -15.67
N LEU A 334 -6.01 -1.18 -16.91
CA LEU A 334 -6.64 0.10 -17.22
C LEU A 334 -8.14 -0.13 -17.48
N PHE A 335 -8.98 0.31 -16.55
CA PHE A 335 -10.43 0.32 -16.78
C PHE A 335 -10.80 1.64 -17.46
N LYS A 336 -11.41 1.59 -18.65
CA LYS A 336 -12.01 2.78 -19.26
C LYS A 336 -13.51 2.72 -19.04
N ILE A 337 -14.06 3.71 -18.35
CA ILE A 337 -15.52 3.83 -18.11
C ILE A 337 -16.12 4.83 -19.10
#